data_AF-A0A2A6MK83-F1
#
_entry.id   AF-A0A2A6MK83-F1
#
_cell.length_a   1.000
_cell.length_b   1.000
_cell.length_c   1.000
_cell.angle_alpha   90.00
_cell.angle_beta   90.00
_cell.angle_gamma   90.00
#
_symmetry.space_group_name_H-M   'P 1'
#
loop_
_entity.id
_entity.type
_entity.pdbx_description
1 polymer ?
#
loop_
_entity_poly.entity_id
_entity_poly.type
_entity_poly.pdbx_seq_one_letter_code
_entity_poly.pdbx_strand_id
1 'polypeptide(L)'
;MSVNRAQTMKPLLYLAAGEQFPAEKLLQAVEAIVVDAWALQGAASLRRPDRGQAPCLLLARTGPAETIDEEGLASLLPDVDGIVVMACRGPADIQKLDVMLKVAEAIAGVPQGRTALLAEYATVAESVLSPHSMAGVSPRLSALVFDASALAAACRCQRVTGTGDAPAVIRAGRAAAVLRASEAGIAAYEMLPADALDKAAVRRLWTNSLDNGFSAVAAGSLEQLELLADAGASDEI
;
A
#
# COMPACT_ATOMS: atom_id res chain seq x y z
N MET A 1 -14.37 6.63 28.13
CA MET A 1 -13.56 7.53 27.29
C MET A 1 -12.13 7.02 27.30
N SER A 2 -11.72 6.32 26.24
CA SER A 2 -10.33 5.91 26.07
C SER A 2 -9.77 6.73 24.93
N VAL A 3 -9.00 7.76 25.28
CA VAL A 3 -8.21 8.54 24.34
C VAL A 3 -7.00 7.66 24.03
N ASN A 4 -7.17 6.70 23.12
CA ASN A 4 -6.02 6.10 22.47
C ASN A 4 -5.34 7.26 21.74
N ARG A 5 -4.23 7.76 22.31
CA ARG A 5 -3.26 8.53 21.53
C ARG A 5 -3.01 7.70 20.29
N ALA A 6 -3.49 8.18 19.14
CA ALA A 6 -3.24 7.53 17.86
C ALA A 6 -1.72 7.36 17.78
N GLN A 7 -1.24 6.11 17.86
CA GLN A 7 0.08 5.82 17.35
C GLN A 7 0.03 6.27 15.89
N THR A 8 0.79 7.32 15.57
CA THR A 8 0.87 7.82 14.21
C THR A 8 1.40 6.67 13.36
N MET A 9 0.54 6.09 12.53
CA MET A 9 0.95 5.04 11.61
C MET A 9 2.02 5.61 10.68
N LYS A 10 3.11 4.87 10.51
CA LYS A 10 4.20 5.30 9.65
C LYS A 10 3.79 5.18 8.18
N PRO A 11 4.30 6.04 7.29
CA PRO A 11 4.01 5.94 5.86
C PRO A 11 4.58 4.66 5.24
N LEU A 12 4.04 4.30 4.07
CA LEU A 12 4.66 3.32 3.17
C LEU A 12 5.59 4.04 2.18
N LEU A 13 6.63 3.35 1.71
CA LEU A 13 7.46 3.82 0.59
C LEU A 13 7.36 2.84 -0.56
N TYR A 14 6.87 3.28 -1.72
CA TYR A 14 6.88 2.53 -2.95
C TYR A 14 8.14 2.87 -3.74
N LEU A 15 8.85 1.83 -4.16
CA LEU A 15 10.06 1.92 -4.96
C LEU A 15 9.84 1.26 -6.31
N ALA A 16 10.34 1.90 -7.36
CA ALA A 16 10.37 1.31 -8.68
C ALA A 16 11.32 0.10 -8.71
N ALA A 17 11.08 -0.76 -9.69
CA ALA A 17 11.93 -1.89 -10.03
C ALA A 17 13.41 -1.46 -10.19
N GLY A 18 14.30 -1.98 -9.33
CA GLY A 18 15.74 -1.71 -9.38
C GLY A 18 16.19 -0.39 -8.74
N GLU A 19 15.28 0.36 -8.12
CA GLU A 19 15.63 1.52 -7.32
C GLU A 19 16.40 1.11 -6.06
N GLN A 20 17.33 1.97 -5.62
CA GLN A 20 18.17 1.67 -4.46
C GLN A 20 17.36 1.84 -3.17
N PHE A 21 17.59 0.94 -2.21
CA PHE A 21 17.01 1.08 -0.88
C PHE A 21 17.53 2.35 -0.19
N PRO A 22 16.67 3.02 0.60
CA PRO A 22 17.06 4.23 1.30
C PRO A 22 18.02 3.92 2.46
N ALA A 23 18.67 4.96 2.99
CA ALA A 23 19.54 4.84 4.15
C ALA A 23 18.78 4.32 5.39
N GLU A 24 19.50 3.69 6.32
CA GLU A 24 18.93 3.04 7.51
C GLU A 24 18.00 3.95 8.34
N LYS A 25 18.34 5.24 8.45
CA LYS A 25 17.51 6.25 9.14
C LYS A 25 16.10 6.33 8.56
N LEU A 26 15.96 6.25 7.23
CA LEU A 26 14.67 6.31 6.55
C LEU A 26 13.91 4.97 6.66
N LEU A 27 14.61 3.84 6.76
CA LEU A 27 13.98 2.54 7.08
C LEU A 27 13.24 2.59 8.43
N GLN A 28 13.73 3.36 9.39
CA GLN A 28 13.06 3.52 10.68
C GLN A 28 11.84 4.45 10.62
N ALA A 29 11.71 5.27 9.57
CA ALA A 29 10.64 6.26 9.40
C ALA A 29 9.42 5.71 8.65
N VAL A 30 9.54 4.54 8.01
CA VAL A 30 8.46 3.90 7.25
C VAL A 30 7.95 2.64 7.96
N GLU A 31 6.70 2.28 7.70
CA GLU A 31 6.11 1.00 8.13
C GLU A 31 6.61 -0.14 7.25
N ALA A 32 6.60 0.09 5.94
CA ALA A 32 7.06 -0.87 4.95
C ALA A 32 7.61 -0.21 3.70
N ILE A 33 8.52 -0.91 3.04
CA ILE A 33 8.96 -0.64 1.67
C ILE A 33 8.25 -1.62 0.74
N VAL A 34 7.64 -1.09 -0.30
CA VAL A 34 6.93 -1.82 -1.34
C VAL A 34 7.75 -1.74 -2.62
N VAL A 35 8.27 -2.86 -3.10
CA VAL A 35 9.05 -2.90 -4.35
C VAL A 35 8.20 -3.48 -5.47
N ASP A 36 8.19 -2.82 -6.64
CA ASP A 36 7.44 -3.27 -7.81
C ASP A 36 8.06 -4.53 -8.46
N ALA A 37 7.63 -5.70 -7.99
CA ALA A 37 8.03 -7.00 -8.52
C ALA A 37 7.26 -7.38 -9.79
N TRP A 38 6.08 -6.78 -10.00
CA TRP A 38 5.28 -6.97 -11.21
C TRP A 38 5.99 -6.44 -12.46
N ALA A 39 6.58 -5.24 -12.36
CA ALA A 39 7.38 -4.64 -13.42
C ALA A 39 8.65 -5.46 -13.74
N LEU A 40 9.14 -6.25 -12.77
CA LEU A 40 10.34 -7.08 -12.91
C LEU A 40 10.10 -8.45 -13.55
N GLN A 41 8.85 -8.82 -13.84
CA GLN A 41 8.46 -10.14 -14.38
C GLN A 41 9.17 -11.33 -13.69
N GLY A 42 9.38 -11.25 -12.37
CA GLY A 42 10.02 -12.30 -11.57
C GLY A 42 11.54 -12.45 -11.72
N ALA A 43 12.23 -11.51 -12.38
CA ALA A 43 13.64 -11.68 -12.76
C ALA A 43 14.69 -11.04 -11.82
N ALA A 44 14.29 -10.31 -10.77
CA ALA A 44 15.25 -9.65 -9.88
C ALA A 44 15.19 -10.23 -8.47
N SER A 45 16.34 -10.72 -8.00
CA SER A 45 16.55 -10.96 -6.57
C SER A 45 16.36 -9.63 -5.84
N LEU A 46 15.27 -9.52 -5.07
CA LEU A 46 15.13 -8.44 -4.11
C LEU A 46 16.20 -8.69 -3.05
N ARG A 47 17.34 -8.00 -3.17
CA ARG A 47 18.38 -8.12 -2.15
C ARG A 47 17.84 -7.51 -0.88
N ARG A 48 17.40 -8.37 0.04
CA ARG A 48 16.98 -7.98 1.37
C ARG A 48 18.07 -7.09 1.98
N PRO A 49 17.76 -5.83 2.36
CA PRO A 49 18.72 -5.01 3.08
C PRO A 49 19.08 -5.73 4.39
N ASP A 50 20.31 -5.53 4.86
CA ASP A 50 20.76 -6.12 6.12
C ASP A 50 19.82 -5.64 7.24
N ARG A 51 19.15 -6.58 7.90
CA ARG A 51 18.23 -6.26 8.99
C ARG A 51 19.08 -5.87 10.20
N GLY A 52 19.35 -4.57 10.32
CA GLY A 52 19.43 -3.97 11.66
C GLY A 52 18.13 -4.25 12.43
N GLN A 53 18.07 -3.89 13.72
CA GLN A 53 16.89 -4.10 14.58
C GLN A 53 15.62 -3.32 14.15
N ALA A 54 15.56 -2.78 12.94
CA ALA A 54 14.46 -1.97 12.46
C ALA A 54 13.21 -2.82 12.11
N PRO A 55 12.01 -2.37 12.51
CA PRO A 55 10.74 -3.10 12.31
C PRO A 55 10.14 -2.97 10.89
N CYS A 56 10.83 -2.33 9.94
CA CYS A 56 10.31 -2.09 8.59
C CYS A 56 10.09 -3.41 7.82
N LEU A 57 8.89 -3.59 7.26
CA LEU A 57 8.59 -4.72 6.39
C LEU A 57 9.11 -4.46 4.96
N LEU A 58 9.61 -5.50 4.31
CA LEU A 58 9.84 -5.48 2.86
C LEU A 58 8.70 -6.22 2.17
N LEU A 59 7.98 -5.56 1.27
CA LEU A 59 6.82 -6.11 0.57
C LEU A 59 7.06 -6.12 -0.93
N ALA A 60 6.68 -7.20 -1.61
CA ALA A 60 6.64 -7.26 -3.07
C ALA A 60 5.27 -6.83 -3.59
N ARG A 61 5.21 -5.82 -4.44
CA ARG A 61 4.01 -5.47 -5.20
C ARG A 61 3.86 -6.39 -6.40
N THR A 62 2.76 -7.11 -6.45
CA THR A 62 2.43 -8.08 -7.50
C THR A 62 1.30 -7.56 -8.38
N GLY A 63 1.10 -8.19 -9.54
CA GLY A 63 -0.03 -7.87 -10.42
C GLY A 63 -1.41 -8.19 -9.80
N PRO A 64 -2.48 -8.02 -10.60
CA PRO A 64 -3.84 -8.42 -10.21
C PRO A 64 -3.91 -9.91 -9.83
N ALA A 65 -4.85 -10.28 -8.96
CA ALA A 65 -4.96 -11.64 -8.42
C ALA A 65 -5.11 -12.75 -9.48
N GLU A 66 -5.61 -12.43 -10.68
CA GLU A 66 -5.71 -13.34 -11.83
C GLU A 66 -4.37 -13.63 -12.52
N THR A 67 -3.36 -12.78 -12.36
CA THR A 67 -2.05 -12.92 -13.02
C THR A 67 -0.97 -13.52 -12.13
N ILE A 68 -1.30 -13.76 -10.86
CA ILE A 68 -0.40 -14.36 -9.87
C ILE A 68 -0.49 -15.88 -9.98
N ASP A 69 0.63 -16.57 -9.81
CA ASP A 69 0.74 -18.02 -9.62
C ASP A 69 1.58 -18.36 -8.37
N GLU A 70 1.46 -19.60 -7.90
CA GLU A 70 2.11 -20.07 -6.68
C GLU A 70 3.63 -20.15 -6.82
N GLU A 71 4.17 -20.52 -7.99
CA GLU A 71 5.60 -20.58 -8.25
C GLU A 71 6.25 -19.18 -8.23
N GLY A 72 5.60 -18.20 -8.87
CA GLY A 72 6.02 -16.81 -8.86
C GLY A 72 6.00 -16.24 -7.45
N LEU A 73 4.95 -16.50 -6.66
CA LEU A 73 4.94 -16.14 -5.25
C LEU A 73 6.08 -16.82 -4.49
N ALA A 74 6.24 -18.14 -4.64
CA ALA A 74 7.27 -18.91 -3.93
C ALA A 74 8.69 -18.40 -4.22
N SER A 75 8.94 -17.90 -5.42
CA SER A 75 10.23 -17.29 -5.78
C SER A 75 10.53 -15.98 -5.03
N LEU A 76 9.49 -15.24 -4.61
CA LEU A 76 9.61 -13.96 -3.91
C LEU A 76 9.72 -14.12 -2.39
N LEU A 77 8.97 -15.07 -1.80
CA LEU A 77 8.80 -15.20 -0.34
C LEU A 77 10.09 -15.34 0.48
N PRO A 78 11.20 -15.92 0.00
CA PRO A 78 12.44 -15.95 0.77
C PRO A 78 12.99 -14.56 1.11
N ASP A 79 12.79 -13.60 0.20
CA ASP A 79 13.42 -12.28 0.23
C ASP A 79 12.51 -11.18 0.79
N VAL A 80 11.20 -11.43 0.91
CA VAL A 80 10.20 -10.46 1.39
C VAL A 80 9.48 -10.93 2.64
N ASP A 81 8.82 -9.99 3.31
CA ASP A 81 7.99 -10.23 4.49
C ASP A 81 6.50 -10.28 4.15
N GLY A 82 6.12 -9.86 2.94
CA GLY A 82 4.74 -9.84 2.50
C GLY A 82 4.58 -9.43 1.04
N ILE A 83 3.32 -9.36 0.61
CA ILE A 83 2.95 -8.94 -0.73
C ILE A 83 1.89 -7.83 -0.71
N VAL A 84 1.89 -7.03 -1.76
CA VAL A 84 0.85 -6.04 -2.07
C VAL A 84 0.19 -6.47 -3.39
N VAL A 85 -1.09 -6.81 -3.37
CA VAL A 85 -1.83 -7.18 -4.59
C VAL A 85 -2.44 -5.94 -5.26
N MET A 86 -2.16 -5.76 -6.55
CA MET A 86 -2.75 -4.68 -7.36
C MET A 86 -4.23 -4.94 -7.67
N ALA A 87 -4.97 -3.86 -7.90
CA ALA A 87 -6.34 -3.91 -8.46
C ALA A 87 -7.28 -4.91 -7.76
N CYS A 88 -7.20 -5.01 -6.43
CA CYS A 88 -8.00 -5.94 -5.66
C CYS A 88 -9.50 -5.58 -5.77
N ARG A 89 -10.31 -6.47 -6.34
CA ARG A 89 -11.75 -6.26 -6.57
C ARG A 89 -12.58 -6.50 -5.32
N GLY A 90 -12.05 -7.22 -4.34
CA GLY A 90 -12.76 -7.54 -3.11
C GLY A 90 -12.29 -8.83 -2.44
N PRO A 91 -13.11 -9.40 -1.55
CA PRO A 91 -12.69 -10.47 -0.65
C PRO A 91 -12.36 -11.78 -1.35
N ALA A 92 -12.97 -12.06 -2.51
CA ALA A 92 -12.64 -13.25 -3.29
C ALA A 92 -11.19 -13.26 -3.79
N ASP A 93 -10.66 -12.11 -4.21
CA ASP A 93 -9.26 -11.98 -4.61
C ASP A 93 -8.33 -12.22 -3.41
N ILE A 94 -8.68 -11.70 -2.23
CA ILE A 94 -7.91 -11.91 -0.99
C ILE A 94 -7.92 -13.38 -0.55
N GLN A 95 -9.08 -14.04 -0.59
CA GLN A 95 -9.20 -15.46 -0.22
C GLN A 95 -8.42 -16.36 -1.17
N LYS A 96 -8.51 -16.11 -2.49
CA LYS A 96 -7.71 -16.81 -3.49
C LYS A 96 -6.23 -16.68 -3.16
N LEU A 97 -5.79 -15.44 -2.91
CA LEU A 97 -4.39 -15.16 -2.62
C LEU A 97 -3.92 -15.76 -1.28
N ASP A 98 -4.77 -15.78 -0.25
CA ASP A 98 -4.46 -16.45 1.02
C ASP A 98 -4.21 -17.96 0.85
N VAL A 99 -4.97 -18.62 -0.02
CA VAL A 99 -4.76 -20.03 -0.37
C VAL A 99 -3.45 -20.21 -1.14
N MET A 100 -3.22 -19.40 -2.17
CA MET A 100 -1.99 -19.47 -2.97
C MET A 100 -0.74 -19.21 -2.11
N LEU A 101 -0.80 -18.25 -1.18
CA LEU A 101 0.28 -17.97 -0.25
C LEU A 101 0.62 -19.17 0.64
N LYS A 102 -0.36 -19.96 1.08
CA LYS A 102 -0.07 -21.18 1.87
C LYS A 102 0.72 -22.21 1.06
N VAL A 103 0.39 -22.35 -0.23
CA VAL A 103 1.10 -23.26 -1.14
C VAL A 103 2.50 -22.72 -1.42
N ALA A 104 2.61 -21.44 -1.76
CA ALA A 104 3.88 -20.77 -2.04
C ALA A 104 4.84 -20.82 -0.83
N GLU A 105 4.32 -20.63 0.39
CA GLU A 105 5.10 -20.76 1.64
C GLU A 105 5.68 -22.16 1.79
N ALA A 106 4.89 -23.19 1.49
CA ALA A 106 5.34 -24.59 1.54
C ALA A 106 6.41 -24.88 0.47
N ILE A 107 6.24 -24.37 -0.76
CA ILE A 107 7.22 -24.51 -1.84
C ILE A 107 8.54 -23.82 -1.48
N ALA A 108 8.47 -22.60 -0.93
CA ALA A 108 9.62 -21.79 -0.55
C ALA A 108 10.29 -22.26 0.76
N GLY A 109 9.68 -23.20 1.50
CA GLY A 109 10.18 -23.66 2.79
C GLY A 109 10.16 -22.61 3.89
N VAL A 110 9.29 -21.60 3.80
CA VAL A 110 9.12 -20.57 4.84
C VAL A 110 7.95 -20.94 5.78
N PRO A 111 7.92 -20.41 7.02
CA PRO A 111 6.84 -20.74 7.96
C PRO A 111 5.46 -20.36 7.42
N GLN A 112 4.50 -21.28 7.56
CA GLN A 112 3.11 -21.02 7.21
C GLN A 112 2.56 -19.83 8.01
N GLY A 113 1.83 -18.95 7.34
CA GLY A 113 1.21 -17.79 7.99
C GLY A 113 2.14 -16.58 8.12
N ARG A 114 3.42 -16.70 7.72
CA ARG A 114 4.41 -15.63 7.86
C ARG A 114 4.15 -14.45 6.93
N THR A 115 3.72 -14.71 5.70
CA THR A 115 3.61 -13.69 4.65
C THR A 115 2.49 -12.70 4.95
N ALA A 116 2.84 -11.42 5.14
CA ALA A 116 1.87 -10.32 5.29
C ALA A 116 1.17 -10.01 3.96
N LEU A 117 -0.03 -9.45 4.02
CA LEU A 117 -0.83 -9.10 2.84
C LEU A 117 -1.41 -7.69 2.95
N LEU A 118 -1.13 -6.87 1.94
CA LEU A 118 -1.79 -5.59 1.69
C LEU A 118 -2.49 -5.65 0.32
N ALA A 119 -3.47 -4.78 0.12
CA ALA A 119 -4.21 -4.74 -1.14
C ALA A 119 -4.40 -3.31 -1.64
N GLU A 120 -4.09 -3.07 -2.91
CA GLU A 120 -4.51 -1.85 -3.60
C GLU A 120 -6.00 -1.95 -3.91
N TYR A 121 -6.80 -1.18 -3.21
CA TYR A 121 -8.26 -1.26 -3.21
C TYR A 121 -8.87 0.08 -3.59
N ALA A 122 -10.11 0.03 -4.08
CA ALA A 122 -10.78 1.18 -4.68
C ALA A 122 -10.01 1.77 -5.89
N THR A 123 -9.13 0.99 -6.53
CA THR A 123 -8.37 1.36 -7.73
C THR A 123 -9.02 0.90 -9.03
N VAL A 124 -10.12 0.13 -8.93
CA VAL A 124 -10.98 -0.32 -10.04
C VAL A 124 -12.46 -0.21 -9.63
N ALA A 125 -13.37 -0.09 -10.59
CA ALA A 125 -14.79 0.17 -10.32
C ALA A 125 -15.45 -0.93 -9.47
N GLU A 126 -15.09 -2.19 -9.70
CA GLU A 126 -15.59 -3.37 -8.98
C GLU A 126 -15.30 -3.27 -7.48
N SER A 127 -14.11 -2.78 -7.13
CA SER A 127 -13.72 -2.60 -5.73
C SER A 127 -14.50 -1.46 -5.06
N VAL A 128 -14.74 -0.35 -5.77
CA VAL A 128 -15.54 0.77 -5.26
C VAL A 128 -17.01 0.35 -5.03
N LEU A 129 -17.54 -0.50 -5.89
CA LEU A 129 -18.94 -0.94 -5.87
C LEU A 129 -19.15 -2.26 -5.11
N SER A 130 -18.08 -2.86 -4.57
CA SER A 130 -18.15 -4.18 -3.96
C SER A 130 -19.09 -4.17 -2.75
N PRO A 131 -20.14 -5.03 -2.71
CA PRO A 131 -21.04 -5.09 -1.56
C PRO A 131 -20.47 -5.96 -0.43
N HIS A 132 -19.37 -6.69 -0.68
CA HIS A 132 -18.88 -7.73 0.21
C HIS A 132 -17.87 -7.19 1.24
N SER A 133 -18.02 -7.64 2.48
CA SER A 133 -17.13 -7.33 3.59
C SER A 133 -15.69 -7.82 3.35
N MET A 134 -14.71 -7.05 3.85
CA MET A 134 -13.32 -7.50 3.98
C MET A 134 -12.97 -7.99 5.40
N ALA A 135 -13.92 -7.96 6.33
CA ALA A 135 -13.68 -8.38 7.71
C ALA A 135 -13.41 -9.89 7.79
N GLY A 136 -12.27 -10.26 8.39
CA GLY A 136 -11.92 -11.65 8.66
C GLY A 136 -11.65 -12.53 7.43
N VAL A 137 -11.48 -11.93 6.24
CA VAL A 137 -11.33 -12.69 4.98
C VAL A 137 -9.99 -13.42 4.89
N SER A 138 -8.95 -12.87 5.52
CA SER A 138 -7.66 -13.50 5.75
C SER A 138 -7.03 -12.88 7.01
N PRO A 139 -6.41 -13.68 7.88
CA PRO A 139 -5.64 -13.14 9.01
C PRO A 139 -4.37 -12.38 8.58
N ARG A 140 -3.98 -12.45 7.30
CA ARG A 140 -2.80 -11.77 6.75
C ARG A 140 -3.09 -10.35 6.29
N LEU A 141 -4.35 -10.06 5.94
CA LEU A 141 -4.73 -8.77 5.38
C LEU A 141 -4.66 -7.71 6.49
N SER A 142 -3.71 -6.79 6.37
CA SER A 142 -3.45 -5.78 7.41
C SER A 142 -3.67 -4.34 6.97
N ALA A 143 -3.72 -4.06 5.66
CA ALA A 143 -4.07 -2.72 5.17
C ALA A 143 -4.61 -2.70 3.73
N LEU A 144 -5.36 -1.64 3.42
CA LEU A 144 -5.75 -1.24 2.07
C LEU A 144 -4.97 0.01 1.64
N VAL A 145 -4.57 0.07 0.37
CA VAL A 145 -3.90 1.23 -0.23
C VAL A 145 -4.76 1.77 -1.37
N PHE A 146 -5.10 3.04 -1.33
CA PHE A 146 -5.84 3.73 -2.38
C PHE A 146 -4.90 4.58 -3.22
N ASP A 147 -4.97 4.44 -4.55
CA ASP A 147 -4.31 5.32 -5.50
C ASP A 147 -5.34 5.96 -6.44
N ALA A 148 -5.48 7.28 -6.31
CA ALA A 148 -6.38 8.08 -7.13
C ALA A 148 -6.00 8.05 -8.62
N SER A 149 -4.71 7.91 -8.95
CA SER A 149 -4.22 7.84 -10.34
C SER A 149 -4.62 6.52 -10.98
N ALA A 150 -4.48 5.40 -10.24
CA ALA A 150 -4.94 4.09 -10.69
C ALA A 150 -6.46 4.08 -10.94
N LEU A 151 -7.27 4.62 -10.03
CA LEU A 151 -8.73 4.71 -10.24
C LEU A 151 -9.08 5.62 -11.42
N ALA A 152 -8.40 6.76 -11.56
CA ALA A 152 -8.60 7.68 -12.68
C ALA A 152 -8.33 6.97 -14.03
N ALA A 153 -7.24 6.20 -14.11
CA ALA A 153 -6.89 5.42 -15.28
C ALA A 153 -7.94 4.33 -15.58
N ALA A 154 -8.37 3.57 -14.57
CA ALA A 154 -9.39 2.54 -14.70
C ALA A 154 -10.74 3.10 -15.20
N CYS A 155 -11.13 4.27 -14.70
CA CYS A 155 -12.36 4.95 -15.10
C CYS A 155 -12.21 5.89 -16.30
N ARG A 156 -11.02 5.97 -16.90
CA ARG A 156 -10.70 6.84 -18.05
C ARG A 156 -11.08 8.31 -17.80
N CYS A 157 -10.83 8.79 -16.59
CA CYS A 157 -11.03 10.19 -16.21
C CYS A 157 -9.72 10.85 -15.77
N GLN A 158 -9.75 12.16 -15.62
CA GLN A 158 -8.65 12.89 -14.99
C GLN A 158 -8.70 12.68 -13.47
N ARG A 159 -7.56 12.78 -12.77
CA ARG A 159 -7.51 12.75 -11.29
C ARG A 159 -7.98 14.08 -10.68
N VAL A 160 -7.88 15.18 -11.43
CA VAL A 160 -8.26 16.53 -11.04
C VAL A 160 -9.07 17.15 -12.18
N THR A 161 -10.18 17.81 -11.87
CA THR A 161 -10.99 18.52 -12.87
C THR A 161 -10.28 19.79 -13.37
N GLY A 162 -10.78 20.39 -14.44
CA GLY A 162 -10.28 21.69 -14.91
C GLY A 162 -10.44 22.84 -13.89
N THR A 163 -11.27 22.66 -12.85
CA THR A 163 -11.45 23.61 -11.74
C THR A 163 -10.52 23.33 -10.56
N GLY A 164 -9.72 22.26 -10.61
CA GLY A 164 -8.82 21.87 -9.52
C GLY A 164 -9.44 20.91 -8.50
N ASP A 165 -10.67 20.45 -8.69
CA ASP A 165 -11.37 19.56 -7.75
C ASP A 165 -11.05 18.09 -7.99
N ALA A 166 -11.11 17.27 -6.95
CA ALA A 166 -11.14 15.81 -7.11
C ALA A 166 -12.50 15.41 -7.76
N PRO A 167 -12.52 14.70 -8.90
CA PRO A 167 -13.76 14.22 -9.52
C PRO A 167 -14.58 13.33 -8.58
N ALA A 168 -15.89 13.23 -8.84
CA ALA A 168 -16.79 12.43 -8.02
C ALA A 168 -16.36 10.96 -7.90
N VAL A 169 -15.84 10.37 -8.97
CA VAL A 169 -15.31 8.99 -8.97
C VAL A 169 -14.13 8.86 -8.00
N ILE A 170 -13.20 9.83 -8.00
CA ILE A 170 -12.06 9.82 -7.08
C ILE A 170 -12.52 9.97 -5.64
N ARG A 171 -13.47 10.86 -5.37
CA ARG A 171 -14.05 11.00 -4.02
C ARG A 171 -14.76 9.73 -3.57
N ALA A 172 -15.47 9.05 -4.47
CA ALA A 172 -16.12 7.77 -4.18
C ALA A 172 -15.09 6.67 -3.86
N GLY A 173 -13.99 6.61 -4.62
CA GLY A 173 -12.89 5.69 -4.35
C GLY A 173 -12.24 5.90 -2.99
N ARG A 174 -11.93 7.16 -2.65
CA ARG A 174 -11.38 7.54 -1.33
C ARG A 174 -12.30 7.08 -0.19
N ALA A 175 -13.58 7.40 -0.31
CA ALA A 175 -14.58 7.00 0.68
C ALA A 175 -14.69 5.48 0.80
N ALA A 176 -14.73 4.77 -0.33
CA ALA A 176 -14.82 3.31 -0.35
C ALA A 176 -13.60 2.65 0.32
N ALA A 177 -12.38 3.14 0.08
CA ALA A 177 -11.17 2.62 0.70
C ALA A 177 -11.19 2.76 2.23
N VAL A 178 -11.48 3.97 2.72
CA VAL A 178 -11.52 4.27 4.16
C VAL A 178 -12.64 3.48 4.85
N LEU A 179 -13.86 3.50 4.28
CA LEU A 179 -15.00 2.79 4.87
C LEU A 179 -14.74 1.28 4.89
N ARG A 180 -14.15 0.71 3.84
CA ARG A 180 -13.85 -0.73 3.78
C ARG A 180 -12.77 -1.11 4.79
N ALA A 181 -11.70 -0.34 4.91
CA ALA A 181 -10.64 -0.58 5.88
C ALA A 181 -11.17 -0.47 7.32
N SER A 182 -11.98 0.57 7.61
CA SER A 182 -12.61 0.74 8.91
C SER A 182 -13.57 -0.40 9.25
N GLU A 183 -14.34 -0.89 8.28
CA GLU A 183 -15.26 -2.03 8.45
C GLU A 183 -14.51 -3.33 8.75
N ALA A 184 -13.36 -3.54 8.11
CA ALA A 184 -12.51 -4.70 8.34
C ALA A 184 -11.59 -4.56 9.57
N GLY A 185 -11.51 -3.38 10.19
CA GLY A 185 -10.63 -3.12 11.33
C GLY A 185 -9.14 -3.10 10.97
N ILE A 186 -8.80 -2.68 9.75
CA ILE A 186 -7.44 -2.65 9.20
C ILE A 186 -7.02 -1.22 8.80
N ALA A 187 -5.74 -1.00 8.52
CA ALA A 187 -5.25 0.32 8.14
C ALA A 187 -5.68 0.72 6.71
N ALA A 188 -5.83 2.03 6.48
CA ALA A 188 -6.01 2.61 5.16
C ALA A 188 -4.86 3.56 4.84
N TYR A 189 -4.25 3.40 3.67
CA TYR A 189 -3.22 4.30 3.15
C TYR A 189 -3.71 5.02 1.90
N GLU A 190 -3.38 6.29 1.77
CA GLU A 190 -3.57 7.05 0.53
C GLU A 190 -2.22 7.28 -0.16
N MET A 191 -2.11 6.89 -1.43
CA MET A 191 -0.94 7.15 -2.25
C MET A 191 -0.83 8.65 -2.56
N LEU A 192 0.34 9.22 -2.29
CA LEU A 192 0.66 10.57 -2.72
C LEU A 192 0.73 10.61 -4.25
N PRO A 193 0.05 11.57 -4.90
CA PRO A 193 0.18 11.80 -6.32
C PRO A 193 1.64 12.03 -6.74
N ALA A 194 2.06 11.48 -7.88
CA ALA A 194 3.44 11.65 -8.38
C ALA A 194 3.81 13.12 -8.65
N ASP A 195 2.83 14.01 -8.84
CA ASP A 195 3.03 15.45 -9.02
C ASP A 195 3.06 16.24 -7.69
N ALA A 196 3.01 15.58 -6.53
CA ALA A 196 3.30 16.19 -5.24
C ALA A 196 4.81 16.35 -5.06
N LEU A 197 5.37 17.42 -5.63
CA LEU A 197 6.81 17.66 -5.76
C LEU A 197 7.35 18.74 -4.81
N ASP A 198 6.52 19.26 -3.90
CA ASP A 198 6.95 20.26 -2.93
C ASP A 198 6.35 20.00 -1.54
N LYS A 199 7.01 20.55 -0.52
CA LYS A 199 6.66 20.37 0.89
C LYS A 199 5.24 20.85 1.21
N ALA A 200 4.79 21.94 0.60
CA ALA A 200 3.47 22.49 0.88
C ALA A 200 2.36 21.61 0.27
N ALA A 201 2.58 21.09 -0.93
CA ALA A 201 1.69 20.13 -1.58
C ALA A 201 1.60 18.83 -0.78
N VAL A 202 2.75 18.24 -0.41
CA VAL A 202 2.81 17.01 0.40
C VAL A 202 2.11 17.22 1.75
N ARG A 203 2.40 18.33 2.46
CA ARG A 203 1.75 18.62 3.75
C ARG A 203 0.24 18.75 3.63
N ARG A 204 -0.25 19.48 2.62
CA ARG A 204 -1.68 19.66 2.37
C ARG A 204 -2.36 18.32 2.07
N LEU A 205 -1.76 17.51 1.20
CA LEU A 205 -2.30 16.22 0.82
C LEU A 205 -2.31 15.25 2.00
N TRP A 206 -1.20 15.14 2.73
CA TRP A 206 -1.11 14.30 3.92
C TRP A 206 -2.14 14.68 4.98
N THR A 207 -2.27 15.97 5.32
CA THR A 207 -3.27 16.45 6.27
C THR A 207 -4.68 16.11 5.79
N ASN A 208 -4.96 16.33 4.50
CA ASN A 208 -6.26 15.99 3.92
C ASN A 208 -6.55 14.49 3.96
N SER A 209 -5.56 13.62 3.75
CA SER A 209 -5.72 12.17 3.88
C SER A 209 -6.14 11.79 5.30
N LEU A 210 -5.44 12.32 6.32
CA LEU A 210 -5.77 12.07 7.72
C LEU A 210 -7.18 12.57 8.07
N ASP A 211 -7.53 13.78 7.65
CA ASP A 211 -8.86 14.38 7.87
C ASP A 211 -9.99 13.57 7.20
N ASN A 212 -9.69 12.81 6.15
CA ASN A 212 -10.64 11.94 5.46
C ASN A 212 -10.65 10.50 6.00
N GLY A 213 -9.93 10.22 7.09
CA GLY A 213 -9.96 8.95 7.80
C GLY A 213 -8.93 7.92 7.33
N PHE A 214 -7.98 8.28 6.47
CA PHE A 214 -6.83 7.43 6.20
C PHE A 214 -5.92 7.35 7.44
N SER A 215 -5.31 6.20 7.64
CA SER A 215 -4.38 5.95 8.75
C SER A 215 -3.03 6.63 8.54
N ALA A 216 -2.53 6.65 7.30
CA ALA A 216 -1.30 7.30 6.88
C ALA A 216 -1.27 7.44 5.34
N VAL A 217 -0.15 7.89 4.79
CA VAL A 217 0.07 8.00 3.33
C VAL A 217 1.10 6.98 2.83
N ALA A 218 1.07 6.70 1.53
CA ALA A 218 2.13 6.01 0.83
C ALA A 218 2.87 7.02 -0.08
N ALA A 219 4.20 7.09 0.04
CA ALA A 219 5.05 7.88 -0.83
C ALA A 219 5.46 7.04 -2.05
N GLY A 220 5.37 7.62 -3.25
CA GLY A 220 5.77 6.98 -4.51
C GLY A 220 7.23 7.21 -4.90
N SER A 221 7.99 7.94 -4.09
CA SER A 221 9.42 8.17 -4.29
C SER A 221 10.13 8.53 -2.98
N LEU A 222 11.45 8.42 -2.98
CA LEU A 222 12.28 8.86 -1.85
C LEU A 222 12.13 10.37 -1.57
N GLU A 223 12.08 11.18 -2.63
CA GLU A 223 11.89 12.63 -2.53
C GLU A 223 10.59 12.97 -1.80
N GLN A 224 9.49 12.27 -2.09
CA GLN A 224 8.22 12.48 -1.38
C GLN A 224 8.30 12.10 0.09
N LEU A 225 9.05 11.05 0.42
CA LEU A 225 9.26 10.65 1.81
C LEU A 225 10.08 11.69 2.58
N GLU A 226 11.11 12.28 1.97
CA GLU A 226 11.89 13.37 2.56
C GLU A 226 11.02 14.61 2.77
N LEU A 227 10.23 15.01 1.78
CA LEU A 227 9.27 16.12 1.89
C LEU A 227 8.23 15.88 3.00
N LEU A 228 7.79 14.63 3.17
CA LEU A 228 6.85 14.24 4.23
C LEU A 228 7.49 14.35 5.62
N ALA A 229 8.73 13.89 5.77
CA ALA A 229 9.48 14.02 7.03
C ALA A 229 9.68 15.50 7.40
N ASP A 230 10.06 16.34 6.43
CA ASP A 230 10.23 17.78 6.62
C ASP A 230 8.91 18.48 6.94
N ALA A 231 7.79 18.03 6.37
CA ALA A 231 6.46 18.55 6.66
C ALA A 231 6.04 18.25 8.11
N GLY A 232 6.32 17.04 8.60
CA GLY A 232 5.99 16.62 9.98
C GLY A 232 6.86 17.27 11.05
N ALA A 233 8.15 17.51 10.77
CA ALA A 233 9.06 18.19 11.71
C ALA A 233 8.67 19.66 11.98
N SER A 234 7.80 20.25 11.15
CA SER A 234 7.43 21.67 11.25
C SER A 234 6.29 21.95 12.25
N ASP A 235 5.77 20.94 12.94
CA ASP A 235 4.75 21.06 13.99
C ASP A 235 5.34 21.19 15.41
N GLU A 236 6.67 21.21 15.57
CA GLU A 236 7.37 21.32 16.87
C GLU A 236 7.95 22.73 17.18
N ILE A 237 7.53 23.81 16.51
CA ILE A 237 8.00 25.19 16.77
C ILE A 237 6.87 26.11 17.21
#